data_AF-A0A2D6KWE0-F1
#
_entry.id   AF-A0A2D6KWE0-F1
#
_cell.length_a   1.000
_cell.length_b   1.000
_cell.length_c   1.000
_cell.angle_alpha   90.00
_cell.angle_beta   90.00
_cell.angle_gamma   90.00
#
_symmetry.space_group_name_H-M   'P 1'
#
loop_
_entity.id
_entity.type
_entity.pdbx_description
1 polymer ?
#
loop_
_entity_poly.entity_id
_entity_poly.type
_entity_poly.pdbx_seq_one_letter_code
_entity_poly.pdbx_strand_id
1 'polypeptide(L)'
;MNKAIPIIEPNREVTEKGNIIAFSAWEVPVSKFYPEGVKYSLVLICDNKRVIGFDNYNNEGHHKHYLKENVLVKEKLKFKSLEDTINRFLEEVDRFENKEVD
;
A
#
# COMPACT_ATOMS: atom_id res chain seq x y z
N MET A 1 8.21 19.33 17.82
CA MET A 1 8.18 18.12 16.97
C MET A 1 6.94 18.23 16.10
N ASN A 2 7.09 18.40 14.79
CA ASN A 2 5.93 18.32 13.89
C ASN A 2 5.48 16.86 13.88
N LYS A 3 4.31 16.60 14.45
CA LYS A 3 3.73 15.26 14.56
C LYS A 3 3.18 14.85 13.19
N ALA A 4 3.17 13.56 12.92
CA ALA A 4 2.44 13.01 11.78
C ALA A 4 0.94 13.28 11.95
N ILE A 5 0.29 13.82 10.93
CA ILE A 5 -1.15 14.11 10.94
C ILE A 5 -1.83 13.03 10.10
N PRO A 6 -2.81 12.28 10.64
CA PRO A 6 -3.51 11.27 9.87
C PRO A 6 -4.27 11.93 8.71
N ILE A 7 -4.00 11.46 7.50
CA ILE A 7 -4.80 11.76 6.29
C ILE A 7 -5.89 10.69 6.18
N ILE A 8 -5.51 9.43 6.40
CA ILE A 8 -6.38 8.27 6.47
C ILE A 8 -6.08 7.57 7.78
N GLU A 9 -7.05 7.56 8.69
CA GLU A 9 -6.95 6.80 9.94
C GLU A 9 -6.72 5.32 9.64
N PRO A 10 -5.89 4.61 10.42
CA PRO A 10 -5.70 3.18 10.27
C PRO A 10 -7.04 2.43 10.31
N ASN A 11 -7.39 1.79 9.22
CA ASN A 11 -8.63 1.03 9.09
C ASN A 11 -8.36 -0.30 8.38
N ARG A 12 -9.24 -1.27 8.65
CA ARG A 12 -9.22 -2.62 8.08
C ARG A 12 -10.62 -2.95 7.60
N GLU A 13 -10.71 -3.38 6.36
CA GLU A 13 -11.95 -3.83 5.74
C GLU A 13 -11.81 -5.28 5.31
N VAL A 14 -12.86 -6.05 5.51
CA VAL A 14 -12.93 -7.44 5.05
C VAL A 14 -13.60 -7.45 3.69
N THR A 15 -12.96 -8.05 2.69
CA THR A 15 -13.51 -8.18 1.35
C THR A 15 -14.57 -9.27 1.30
N GLU A 16 -15.34 -9.32 0.21
CA GLU A 16 -16.34 -10.37 -0.01
C GLU A 16 -15.73 -11.78 -0.02
N LYS A 17 -14.42 -11.90 -0.32
CA LYS A 17 -13.67 -13.17 -0.32
C LYS A 17 -13.07 -13.51 1.04
N GLY A 18 -13.34 -12.71 2.07
CA GLY A 18 -12.81 -12.89 3.42
C GLY A 18 -11.37 -12.44 3.61
N ASN A 19 -10.77 -11.77 2.62
CA ASN A 19 -9.44 -11.17 2.74
C ASN A 19 -9.52 -9.85 3.51
N ILE A 20 -8.38 -9.34 3.96
CA ILE A 20 -8.33 -8.07 4.69
C ILE A 20 -7.56 -7.04 3.86
N ILE A 21 -8.23 -5.93 3.54
CA ILE A 21 -7.59 -4.72 3.08
C ILE A 21 -7.30 -3.86 4.31
N ALA A 22 -6.07 -3.38 4.48
CA ALA A 22 -5.75 -2.37 5.49
C ALA A 22 -5.10 -1.15 4.86
N PHE A 23 -5.53 0.03 5.28
CA PHE A 23 -5.04 1.31 4.77
C PHE A 23 -4.78 2.30 5.90
N SER A 24 -3.71 3.05 5.72
CA SER A 24 -3.31 4.14 6.60
C SER A 24 -2.42 5.12 5.84
N ALA A 25 -2.61 6.40 6.09
CA ALA A 25 -1.81 7.46 5.48
C ALA A 25 -1.66 8.65 6.42
N TRP A 26 -0.50 9.27 6.38
CA TRP A 26 -0.13 10.39 7.23
C TRP A 26 0.56 11.48 6.42
N GLU A 27 0.26 12.72 6.74
CA GLU A 27 1.10 13.85 6.42
C GLU A 27 2.29 13.83 7.38
N VAL A 28 3.49 13.93 6.82
CA VAL A 28 4.75 13.93 7.56
C VAL A 28 5.59 15.12 7.10
N PRO A 29 6.50 15.64 7.94
CA PRO A 29 7.39 16.70 7.52
C PRO A 29 8.18 16.32 6.26
N VAL A 30 8.18 17.22 5.27
CA VAL A 30 8.99 17.05 4.06
C VAL A 30 10.45 16.84 4.45
N SER A 31 11.05 15.80 3.88
CA SER A 31 12.44 15.43 4.15
C SER A 31 13.04 14.71 2.95
N LYS A 32 14.35 14.45 2.99
CA LYS A 32 15.03 13.64 1.97
C LYS A 32 14.38 12.26 1.77
N PHE A 33 13.74 11.73 2.81
CA PHE A 33 13.12 10.40 2.80
C PHE A 33 11.64 10.42 2.44
N TYR A 34 10.98 11.57 2.66
CA TYR A 34 9.58 11.82 2.33
C TYR A 34 9.47 13.17 1.60
N PRO A 35 9.97 13.27 0.35
CA PRO A 35 10.02 14.54 -0.37
C PRO A 35 8.63 15.12 -0.65
N GLU A 36 7.61 14.26 -0.72
CA GLU A 36 6.21 14.62 -0.96
C GLU A 36 5.44 14.88 0.35
N GLY A 37 6.10 14.78 1.52
CA GLY A 37 5.46 15.01 2.81
C GLY A 37 4.37 14.00 3.17
N VAL A 38 4.40 12.81 2.56
CA VAL A 38 3.40 11.75 2.79
C VAL A 38 4.07 10.44 3.19
N LYS A 39 3.45 9.74 4.14
CA LYS A 39 3.76 8.35 4.48
C LYS A 39 2.48 7.53 4.37
N TYR A 40 2.55 6.32 3.83
CA TYR A 40 1.38 5.45 3.74
C TYR A 40 1.72 3.97 3.87
N SER A 41 0.72 3.18 4.20
CA SER A 41 0.74 1.72 4.15
C SER A 41 -0.63 1.21 3.71
N LEU A 42 -0.66 0.61 2.53
CA LEU A 42 -1.82 -0.03 1.91
C LEU A 42 -1.50 -1.51 1.72
N VAL A 43 -2.29 -2.43 2.26
CA VAL A 43 -1.96 -3.87 2.24
C VAL A 43 -3.19 -4.72 2.02
N LEU A 44 -3.04 -5.77 1.19
CA LEU A 44 -3.97 -6.89 1.10
C LEU A 44 -3.36 -8.09 1.83
N ILE A 45 -4.16 -8.69 2.71
CA ILE A 45 -3.79 -9.84 3.52
C ILE A 45 -4.75 -10.99 3.21
N CYS A 46 -4.21 -12.11 2.75
CA CYS A 46 -4.92 -13.36 2.48
C CYS A 46 -4.32 -14.46 3.36
N ASP A 47 -5.15 -15.24 4.05
CA ASP A 47 -4.68 -16.32 4.95
C ASP A 47 -3.56 -15.87 5.92
N ASN A 48 -3.74 -14.69 6.51
CA ASN A 48 -2.78 -14.04 7.42
C ASN A 48 -1.41 -13.69 6.78
N LYS A 49 -1.29 -13.71 5.45
CA LYS A 49 -0.08 -13.34 4.70
C LYS A 49 -0.33 -12.08 3.87
N ARG A 50 0.61 -11.13 3.91
CA ARG A 50 0.61 -9.99 2.98
C ARG A 50 0.86 -10.51 1.57
N VAL A 51 -0.08 -10.27 0.66
CA VAL A 51 0.03 -10.68 -0.75
C VAL A 51 0.23 -9.51 -1.70
N ILE A 52 -0.29 -8.33 -1.35
CA ILE A 52 -0.05 -7.07 -2.04
C ILE A 52 0.21 -6.01 -0.97
N GLY A 53 1.09 -5.05 -1.26
CA GLY A 53 0.98 -3.78 -0.56
C GLY A 53 1.87 -2.69 -1.09
N PHE A 54 1.44 -1.46 -0.88
CA PHE A 54 2.09 -0.25 -1.34
C PHE A 54 2.50 0.53 -0.09
N ASP A 55 3.79 0.87 0.00
CA ASP A 55 4.31 1.69 1.09
C ASP A 55 5.56 2.46 0.66
N ASN A 56 5.99 3.39 1.50
CA ASN A 56 7.23 4.15 1.29
C ASN A 56 8.14 4.10 2.53
N TYR A 57 8.13 2.95 3.23
CA TYR A 57 8.86 2.80 4.48
C TYR A 57 10.39 2.75 4.29
N ASN A 58 11.12 2.98 5.39
CA ASN A 58 12.56 2.73 5.52
C ASN A 58 13.49 3.51 4.56
N ASN A 59 13.11 4.72 4.15
CA ASN A 59 13.93 5.59 3.27
C ASN A 59 14.17 5.01 1.86
N GLU A 60 13.39 4.00 1.46
CA GLU A 60 13.54 3.33 0.16
C GLU A 60 12.74 4.01 -0.97
N GLY A 61 11.97 5.04 -0.62
CA GLY A 61 11.00 5.68 -1.50
C GLY A 61 9.76 4.81 -1.72
N HIS A 62 8.88 5.26 -2.59
CA HIS A 62 7.64 4.56 -2.90
C HIS A 62 7.91 3.23 -3.59
N HIS A 63 7.27 2.17 -3.11
CA HIS A 63 7.41 0.85 -3.67
C HIS A 63 6.15 0.01 -3.45
N LYS A 64 6.01 -1.03 -4.26
CA LYS A 64 4.98 -2.04 -4.11
C LYS A 64 5.60 -3.39 -3.80
N HIS A 65 4.85 -4.21 -3.09
CA HIS A 65 5.11 -5.61 -2.79
C HIS A 65 4.00 -6.44 -3.41
N TYR A 66 4.33 -7.54 -4.07
CA TYR A 66 3.34 -8.47 -4.60
C TYR A 66 3.86 -9.91 -4.58
N LEU A 67 2.96 -10.88 -4.43
CA LEU A 67 3.33 -12.29 -4.43
C LEU A 67 3.50 -12.82 -5.86
N LYS A 68 4.68 -13.36 -6.17
CA LYS A 68 4.99 -14.05 -7.43
C LYS A 68 5.66 -15.38 -7.10
N GLU A 69 5.11 -16.49 -7.59
CA GLU A 69 5.66 -17.84 -7.36
C GLU A 69 5.95 -18.14 -5.87
N ASN A 70 5.04 -17.71 -4.97
CA ASN A 70 5.18 -17.80 -3.50
C ASN A 70 6.33 -16.97 -2.89
N VAL A 71 6.93 -16.06 -3.65
CA VAL A 71 7.93 -15.09 -3.17
C VAL A 71 7.33 -13.69 -3.19
N LEU A 72 7.53 -12.92 -2.12
CA LEU A 72 7.12 -11.52 -2.08
C LEU A 72 8.17 -10.68 -2.82
N VAL A 73 7.79 -10.13 -3.97
CA VAL A 73 8.66 -9.29 -4.82
C VAL A 73 8.42 -7.83 -4.48
N LYS A 74 9.50 -7.05 -4.41
CA LYS A 74 9.48 -5.59 -4.19
C LYS A 74 9.91 -4.84 -5.44
N GLU A 75 9.14 -3.83 -5.84
CA GLU A 75 9.43 -2.98 -7.00
C GLU A 75 9.23 -1.50 -6.69
N LYS A 76 10.07 -0.65 -7.29
CA LYS A 76 9.92 0.81 -7.17
C LYS A 76 8.59 1.25 -7.80
N LEU A 77 7.90 2.14 -7.11
CA LEU A 77 6.66 2.75 -7.55
C LEU A 77 6.94 4.19 -7.98
N LYS A 78 6.58 4.56 -9.21
CA LYS A 78 6.50 5.97 -9.58
C LYS A 78 5.28 6.58 -8.89
N PHE A 79 5.53 7.40 -7.88
CA PHE A 79 4.51 8.15 -7.17
C PHE A 79 4.06 9.37 -7.98
N LYS A 80 2.75 9.60 -8.02
CA LYS A 80 2.14 10.80 -8.61
C LYS A 80 1.35 11.58 -7.55
N SER A 81 0.50 10.88 -6.83
CA SER A 81 -0.27 11.38 -5.69
C SER A 81 -0.67 10.21 -4.78
N LEU A 82 -1.13 10.52 -3.57
CA LEU A 82 -1.68 9.51 -2.68
C LEU A 82 -2.94 8.86 -3.30
N GLU A 83 -3.78 9.65 -3.97
CA GLU A 83 -4.98 9.17 -4.65
C GLU A 83 -4.67 8.21 -5.81
N ASP A 84 -3.73 8.54 -6.71
CA ASP A 84 -3.27 7.64 -7.79
C ASP A 84 -2.69 6.34 -7.20
N THR A 85 -1.98 6.45 -6.08
CA THR A 85 -1.41 5.29 -5.38
C THR A 85 -2.50 4.39 -4.80
N ILE A 86 -3.54 4.95 -4.17
CA ILE A 86 -4.67 4.21 -3.63
C ILE A 86 -5.46 3.53 -4.75
N ASN A 87 -5.77 4.26 -5.84
CA ASN A 87 -6.51 3.70 -6.96
C ASN A 87 -5.77 2.52 -7.60
N ARG A 88 -4.46 2.66 -7.83
CA ARG A 88 -3.62 1.57 -8.36
C ARG A 88 -3.53 0.37 -7.41
N PHE A 89 -3.48 0.62 -6.10
CA PHE A 89 -3.52 -0.46 -5.11
C PHE A 89 -4.86 -1.20 -5.18
N LEU A 90 -5.99 -0.49 -5.19
CA LEU A 90 -7.32 -1.09 -5.29
C LEU A 90 -7.51 -1.86 -6.61
N GLU A 91 -6.98 -1.36 -7.73
CA GLU A 91 -6.96 -2.08 -9.02
C GLU A 91 -6.14 -3.38 -8.94
N GLU A 92 -5.00 -3.40 -8.26
CA GLU A 92 -4.21 -4.63 -8.07
C GLU A 92 -4.93 -5.62 -7.13
N VAL A 93 -5.61 -5.13 -6.09
CA VAL A 93 -6.45 -5.95 -5.22
C VAL A 93 -7.60 -6.58 -6.00
N ASP A 94 -8.33 -5.78 -6.77
CA ASP A 94 -9.45 -6.25 -7.60
C ASP A 94 -8.99 -7.33 -8.59
N ARG A 95 -7.90 -7.08 -9.32
CA ARG A 95 -7.29 -8.08 -10.22
C ARG A 95 -6.89 -9.36 -9.51
N PHE A 96 -6.32 -9.25 -8.30
CA PHE A 96 -5.89 -10.41 -7.53
C PHE A 96 -7.08 -11.22 -7.01
N GLU A 97 -8.09 -10.55 -6.47
CA GLU A 97 -9.27 -11.22 -5.93
C GLU A 97 -10.09 -11.82 -7.07
N ASN A 98 -10.30 -11.10 -8.17
CA ASN A 98 -11.17 -11.50 -9.27
C ASN A 98 -10.51 -12.33 -10.36
N LYS A 99 -9.22 -12.66 -10.22
CA LYS A 99 -8.43 -13.52 -11.12
C LYS A 99 -9.26 -14.33 -12.12
N GLU A 100 -9.32 -13.82 -13.35
CA GLU A 100 -8.86 -14.58 -14.50
C GLU A 100 -7.40 -14.95 -14.22
N VAL A 101 -7.18 -16.23 -13.92
CA VAL A 101 -5.88 -16.88 -14.08
C VAL A 101 -5.90 -17.41 -15.51
N ASP A 102 -5.16 -16.80 -16.42
CA ASP A 102 -4.64 -17.54 -17.58
C ASP A 102 -3.60 -18.56 -17.09
#